data_AF-A0A358DLE5-F1
#
_entry.id   AF-A0A358DLE5-F1
#
_cell.length_a   1.000
_cell.length_b   1.000
_cell.length_c   1.000
_cell.angle_alpha   90.00
_cell.angle_beta   90.00
_cell.angle_gamma   90.00
#
_symmetry.space_group_name_H-M   'P 1'
#
loop_
_entity.id
_entity.type
_entity.pdbx_description
1 polymer ?
#
loop_
_entity_poly.entity_id
_entity_poly.type
_entity_poly.pdbx_seq_one_letter_code
_entity_poly.pdbx_strand_id
1 'polypeptide(L)'
;MVMSVKKFIELAQALDRALASEEWQLAEDLLEERRRVLESLRPGSLDEVSRAEIQAIDARCMKRLMKVQSGLLSEAKRRQRVAQYGSQDH
;
A
#
# COMPACT_ATOMS: atom_id res chain seq x y z
N MET A 1 15.16 15.52 17.51
CA MET A 1 14.50 14.28 17.95
C MET A 1 15.00 13.17 17.03
N VAL A 2 15.64 12.11 17.53
CA VAL A 2 16.13 11.00 16.69
C VAL A 2 14.94 10.09 16.38
N MET A 3 14.49 10.03 15.12
CA MET A 3 13.43 9.09 14.74
C MET A 3 13.99 7.66 14.72
N SER A 4 13.22 6.70 15.24
CA SER A 4 13.70 5.34 15.49
C SER A 4 13.18 4.32 14.46
N VAL A 5 13.92 3.22 14.30
CA VAL A 5 13.51 2.06 13.49
C VAL A 5 12.13 1.53 13.92
N LYS A 6 11.84 1.58 15.22
CA LYS A 6 10.53 1.19 15.78
C LYS A 6 9.39 2.00 15.15
N LYS A 7 9.54 3.32 15.02
CA LYS A 7 8.52 4.18 14.38
C LYS A 7 8.32 3.78 12.91
N PHE A 8 9.39 3.43 12.19
CA PHE A 8 9.30 2.99 10.80
C PHE A 8 8.50 1.69 10.65
N ILE A 9 8.67 0.73 11.58
CA ILE A 9 7.91 -0.52 11.62
C ILE A 9 6.44 -0.24 11.98
N GLU A 10 6.18 0.59 12.99
CA GLU A 10 4.82 0.99 13.39
C GLU A 10 4.04 1.62 12.21
N LEU A 11 4.71 2.48 11.42
CA LEU A 11 4.14 3.07 10.21
C LEU A 11 3.88 2.03 9.12
N ALA A 12 4.75 1.04 8.96
CA ALA A 12 4.51 -0.06 8.02
C ALA A 12 3.26 -0.87 8.42
N GLN A 13 3.12 -1.19 9.70
CA GLN A 13 1.96 -1.92 10.22
C GLN A 13 0.67 -1.09 10.11
N ALA A 14 0.74 0.22 10.36
CA ALA A 14 -0.39 1.13 10.17
C ALA A 14 -0.82 1.20 8.71
N LEU A 15 0.15 1.23 7.78
CA LEU A 15 -0.11 1.22 6.34
C LEU A 15 -0.83 -0.06 5.91
N ASP A 16 -0.40 -1.24 6.36
CA ASP A 16 -1.09 -2.52 6.06
C ASP A 16 -2.54 -2.50 6.56
N ARG A 17 -2.80 -1.91 7.74
CA ARG A 17 -4.16 -1.75 8.27
C ARG A 17 -4.99 -0.77 7.45
N ALA A 18 -4.47 0.41 7.11
CA ALA A 18 -5.17 1.40 6.29
C ALA A 18 -5.55 0.82 4.91
N LEU A 19 -4.61 0.10 4.27
CA LEU A 19 -4.87 -0.61 3.01
C LEU A 19 -5.88 -1.75 3.14
N ALA A 20 -5.92 -2.42 4.29
CA ALA A 20 -6.91 -3.46 4.56
C ALA A 20 -8.34 -2.89 4.74
N SER A 21 -8.44 -1.67 5.27
CA SER A 21 -9.69 -0.94 5.47
C SER A 21 -10.08 -0.04 4.29
N GLU A 22 -9.30 -0.05 3.20
CA GLU A 22 -9.50 0.83 2.03
C GLU A 22 -9.48 2.33 2.37
N GLU A 23 -8.78 2.71 3.44
CA GLU A 23 -8.57 4.10 3.86
C GLU A 23 -7.44 4.73 3.04
N TRP A 24 -7.70 5.01 1.76
CA TRP A 24 -6.68 5.40 0.78
C TRP A 24 -5.93 6.69 1.15
N GLN A 25 -6.64 7.72 1.62
CA GLN A 25 -6.00 8.97 2.04
C GLN A 25 -5.04 8.74 3.21
N LEU A 26 -5.47 7.96 4.22
CA LEU A 26 -4.61 7.62 5.35
C LEU A 26 -3.41 6.79 4.90
N ALA A 27 -3.59 5.86 3.96
CA ALA A 27 -2.50 5.07 3.41
C ALA A 27 -1.44 5.95 2.69
N GLU A 28 -1.86 6.99 1.97
CA GLU A 28 -0.95 7.96 1.36
C GLU A 28 -0.19 8.78 2.41
N ASP A 29 -0.90 9.31 3.42
CA ASP A 29 -0.29 10.07 4.51
C ASP A 29 0.75 9.22 5.28
N LEU A 30 0.42 7.95 5.54
CA LEU A 30 1.31 7.00 6.20
C LEU A 30 2.53 6.65 5.34
N LEU A 31 2.38 6.53 4.01
CA LEU A 31 3.50 6.33 3.09
C LEU A 31 4.46 7.53 3.11
N GLU A 32 3.91 8.75 3.11
CA GLU A 32 4.73 9.95 3.16
C GLU A 32 5.51 10.06 4.48
N GLU A 33 4.83 9.84 5.61
CA GLU A 33 5.47 9.85 6.92
C GLU A 33 6.53 8.74 7.02
N ARG A 34 6.25 7.55 6.48
CA ARG A 34 7.21 6.44 6.44
C ARG A 34 8.45 6.78 5.60
N ARG A 35 8.29 7.49 4.48
CA ARG A 35 9.42 8.02 3.68
C ARG A 35 10.26 9.00 4.48
N ARG A 36 9.64 9.96 5.19
CA ARG A 36 10.34 10.94 6.04
C ARG A 36 11.13 10.25 7.16
N VAL A 37 10.56 9.23 7.78
CA VAL A 37 11.27 8.45 8.79
C VAL A 37 12.46 7.72 8.16
N LEU A 38 12.29 7.08 7.00
CA LEU A 38 13.38 6.37 6.31
C LEU A 38 14.57 7.28 6.00
N GLU A 39 14.31 8.48 5.49
CA GLU A 39 15.33 9.50 5.18
C GLU A 39 16.12 9.95 6.43
N SER A 40 15.50 9.86 7.60
CA SER A 40 16.13 10.22 8.88
C SER A 40 16.89 9.06 9.55
N LEU A 41 16.71 7.82 9.09
CA LEU A 41 17.42 6.66 9.62
C LEU A 41 18.84 6.61 9.07
N ARG A 42 19.79 6.24 9.93
CA ARG A 42 21.18 6.06 9.48
C ARG A 42 21.29 4.80 8.61
N PRO A 43 22.06 4.82 7.51
CA PRO A 43 22.37 3.61 6.77
C PRO A 43 22.93 2.53 7.70
N GLY A 44 22.38 1.32 7.63
CA GLY A 44 22.78 0.20 8.48
C GLY A 44 22.19 0.19 9.90
N SER A 45 21.29 1.11 10.26
CA SER A 45 20.62 1.11 11.57
C SER A 45 19.56 0.02 11.73
N LEU A 46 19.22 -0.69 10.67
CA LEU A 46 18.24 -1.77 10.64
C LEU A 46 18.94 -3.12 10.83
N ASP A 47 18.66 -3.77 11.96
CA ASP A 47 19.03 -5.16 12.17
C ASP A 47 18.26 -6.10 11.20
N GLU A 48 18.72 -7.35 11.09
CA GLU A 48 18.15 -8.33 10.17
C GLU A 48 16.69 -8.68 10.51
N VAL A 49 16.34 -8.70 11.79
CA VAL A 49 14.98 -9.02 12.26
C VAL A 49 13.99 -7.94 11.83
N SER A 50 14.34 -6.69 12.10
CA SER A 50 13.58 -5.50 11.71
C SER A 50 13.42 -5.45 10.19
N ARG A 51 14.49 -5.76 9.44
CA ARG A 51 14.46 -5.81 7.98
C ARG A 51 13.49 -6.88 7.46
N ALA A 52 13.53 -8.08 8.03
CA ALA A 52 12.63 -9.16 7.65
C ALA A 52 11.16 -8.82 7.96
N GLU A 53 10.89 -8.20 9.11
CA GLU A 53 9.55 -7.75 9.47
C GLU A 53 9.00 -6.72 8.48
N ILE A 54 9.80 -5.71 8.15
CA ILE A 54 9.48 -4.68 7.17
C ILE A 54 9.14 -5.30 5.81
N GLN A 55 9.98 -6.20 5.32
CA GLN A 55 9.77 -6.87 4.04
C GLN A 55 8.48 -7.71 4.04
N ALA A 56 8.19 -8.41 5.14
CA ALA A 56 6.97 -9.19 5.28
C ALA A 56 5.71 -8.30 5.25
N ILE A 57 5.76 -7.11 5.86
CA ILE A 57 4.68 -6.14 5.81
C ILE A 57 4.51 -5.58 4.39
N ASP A 58 5.60 -5.13 3.77
CA ASP A 58 5.56 -4.54 2.43
C ASP A 58 5.04 -5.52 1.38
N ALA A 59 5.39 -6.81 1.49
CA ALA A 59 4.84 -7.86 0.62
C ALA A 59 3.32 -8.00 0.76
N ARG A 60 2.77 -7.86 1.97
CA ARG A 60 1.31 -7.89 2.19
C ARG A 60 0.63 -6.66 1.61
N CYS A 61 1.19 -5.47 1.83
CA CYS A 61 0.71 -4.22 1.25
C CYS A 61 0.64 -4.32 -0.28
N MET A 62 1.73 -4.77 -0.92
CA MET A 62 1.80 -4.95 -2.37
C MET A 62 0.75 -5.93 -2.88
N LYS A 63 0.60 -7.08 -2.21
CA LYS A 63 -0.42 -8.08 -2.57
C LYS A 63 -1.84 -7.51 -2.52
N ARG A 64 -2.16 -6.66 -1.53
CA ARG A 64 -3.47 -5.99 -1.44
C ARG A 64 -3.68 -5.01 -2.59
N LEU A 65 -2.69 -4.16 -2.86
CA LEU A 65 -2.76 -3.18 -3.95
C LEU A 65 -2.96 -3.86 -5.32
N MET A 66 -2.24 -4.96 -5.58
CA MET A 66 -2.43 -5.74 -6.81
C MET A 66 -3.84 -6.33 -6.93
N LYS A 67 -4.43 -6.78 -5.82
CA LYS A 67 -5.81 -7.31 -5.79
C LYS A 67 -6.82 -6.21 -6.12
N VAL A 68 -6.65 -5.03 -5.54
CA VAL A 68 -7.50 -3.86 -5.78
C VAL A 68 -7.41 -3.42 -7.24
N GLN A 69 -6.20 -3.29 -7.77
CA GLN A 69 -5.96 -2.95 -9.18
C GLN A 69 -6.62 -3.96 -10.13
N SER A 70 -6.47 -5.25 -9.85
CA SER A 70 -7.09 -6.32 -10.66
C SER A 70 -8.62 -6.25 -10.64
N GLY A 71 -9.20 -5.91 -9.48
CA GLY A 71 -10.64 -5.68 -9.33
C GLY A 71 -11.13 -4.49 -10.16
N LEU A 72 -10.44 -3.34 -10.06
CA LEU A 72 -10.76 -2.13 -10.84
C LEU A 72 -10.66 -2.37 -12.35
N LEU A 73 -9.63 -3.07 -12.82
CA LEU A 73 -9.48 -3.42 -14.24
C LEU A 73 -10.61 -4.34 -14.73
N SER A 74 -11.00 -5.32 -13.90
CA SER A 74 -12.10 -6.24 -14.23
C SER A 74 -13.43 -5.49 -14.34
N GLU A 75 -13.67 -4.55 -13.43
CA GLU A 75 -14.87 -3.71 -13.43
C GLU A 75 -14.90 -2.76 -14.63
N ALA A 76 -13.78 -2.11 -14.95
CA ALA A 76 -13.66 -1.26 -16.13
C ALA A 76 -13.96 -2.04 -17.43
N LYS A 77 -13.39 -3.24 -17.58
CA LYS A 77 -13.67 -4.14 -18.71
C LYS A 77 -15.13 -4.56 -18.77
N ARG A 78 -15.77 -4.81 -17.62
CA ARG A 78 -17.21 -5.14 -17.55
C ARG A 78 -18.05 -3.98 -18.07
N ARG A 79 -17.79 -2.75 -17.60
CA ARG A 79 -18.52 -1.55 -18.05
C ARG A 79 -18.36 -1.28 -19.54
N GLN A 80 -17.15 -1.46 -20.08
CA GLN A 80 -16.91 -1.32 -21.51
C GLN A 80 -17.75 -2.30 -22.35
N ARG A 81 -17.80 -3.58 -21.93
CA ARG A 81 -18.65 -4.57 -22.62
C ARG A 81 -20.12 -4.21 -22.57
N VAL A 82 -20.64 -3.83 -21.39
CA VAL A 82 -22.05 -3.43 -21.25
C VAL A 82 -22.39 -2.23 -22.15
N ALA A 83 -21.51 -1.23 -22.23
CA ALA A 83 -21.70 -0.09 -23.11
C ALA A 83 -21.72 -0.48 -24.60
N GLN A 84 -20.87 -1.42 -25.02
CA GLN A 84 -20.82 -1.91 -26.40
C GLN A 84 -22.06 -2.72 -26.80
N TYR A 85 -22.55 -3.60 -25.91
CA TYR A 85 -23.75 -4.38 -26.17
C TYR A 85 -25.04 -3.55 -26.07
N GLY A 86 -25.10 -2.57 -25.15
CA GLY A 86 -26.25 -1.65 -25.04
C GLY A 86 -26.40 -0.68 -26.21
N SER A 87 -25.36 -0.49 -27.03
CA SER A 87 -25.40 0.33 -28.25
C SER A 87 -25.80 -0.41 -29.54
N GLN A 88 -26.05 -1.73 -29.47
CA GLN A 88 -26.46 -2.54 -30.63
C GLN A 88 -27.97 -2.79 -30.75
N ASP A 89 -28.80 -2.31 -29.81
CA ASP A 89 -30.26 -2.46 -29.79
C ASP A 89 -31.04 -1.26 -30.37
N HIS A 90 -30.42 -0.45 -31.24
CA HIS A 90 -31.07 0.69 -31.91
C HIS A 90 -30.95 0.65 -33.43
#